data_AF-A0A8J2NVY3-F1
#
_entry.id   AF-A0A8J2NVY3-F1
#
_cell.length_a   1.000
_cell.length_b   1.000
_cell.length_c   1.000
_cell.angle_alpha   90.00
_cell.angle_beta   90.00
_cell.angle_gamma   90.00
#
_symmetry.space_group_name_H-M   'P 1'
#
loop_
_entity.id
_entity.type
_entity.pdbx_description
1 polymer ?
#
loop_
_entity_poly.entity_id
_entity_poly.type
_entity_poly.pdbx_seq_one_letter_code
_entity_poly.pdbx_strand_id
1 'polypeptide(L)'
;MYTQQFATKYCNPNGTWFENNGSKWTNFSQCKNPAPPYPSIIQNSLPSIKMMSQIGYAVSLVSLVLALIILISIKRLRCPRNTLHMHLFVSFFLRAFMTILKSMLFVNGIGLPNSISFPTEEDGVAPFKTNHPNWECKLVVSFWQYALVANYFWILMEGLYLHNLIFLAPFSDSSAITLYVILGWGCPILVVSSWVLSRIYLDDTFCWTTHDSPDAPFKLFLIVQIPIIVSIV
;
A
#
# COMPACT_ATOMS: atom_id res chain seq x y z
N MET A 1 -3.17 -22.78 0.12
CA MET A 1 -2.00 -23.06 1.00
C MET A 1 -1.88 -24.57 1.11
N TYR A 2 -0.93 -25.21 0.42
CA TYR A 2 -0.68 -26.64 0.59
C TYR A 2 0.28 -26.81 1.77
N THR A 3 -0.19 -27.43 2.85
CA THR A 3 0.67 -27.75 4.00
C THR A 3 1.49 -28.99 3.67
N GLN A 4 2.83 -28.93 3.74
CA GLN A 4 3.71 -30.10 3.62
C GLN A 4 3.72 -30.99 4.89
N GLN A 5 2.72 -30.82 5.75
CA GLN A 5 2.65 -31.46 7.07
C GLN A 5 1.82 -32.73 6.99
N PHE A 6 2.19 -33.74 7.78
CA PHE A 6 1.54 -35.04 7.75
C PHE A 6 0.38 -35.10 8.74
N ALA A 7 -0.76 -35.62 8.28
CA ALA A 7 -1.81 -36.10 9.17
C ALA A 7 -1.57 -37.59 9.46
N THR A 8 -1.64 -38.00 10.73
CA THR A 8 -1.39 -39.40 11.12
C THR A 8 -2.67 -40.08 11.59
N LYS A 9 -2.80 -41.37 11.25
CA LYS A 9 -3.94 -42.21 11.57
C LYS A 9 -3.47 -43.57 12.02
N TYR A 10 -4.10 -44.14 13.05
CA TYR A 10 -3.72 -45.44 13.60
C TYR A 10 -4.66 -46.53 13.08
N CYS A 11 -4.08 -47.62 12.57
CA CYS A 11 -4.80 -48.80 12.11
C CYS A 11 -4.64 -49.93 13.14
N ASN A 12 -5.76 -50.52 13.57
CA ASN A 12 -5.76 -51.63 14.51
C ASN A 12 -5.39 -52.95 13.80
N PRO A 13 -4.90 -53.96 14.54
CA PRO A 13 -4.60 -55.29 13.99
C PRO A 13 -5.80 -55.98 13.32
N ASN A 14 -7.03 -55.59 13.69
CA ASN A 14 -8.28 -56.10 13.11
C ASN A 14 -8.60 -55.47 11.73
N GLY A 15 -7.74 -54.60 11.18
CA GLY A 15 -7.95 -53.92 9.90
C GLY A 15 -8.91 -52.72 9.97
N THR A 16 -9.31 -52.29 11.17
CA THR A 16 -10.17 -51.12 11.37
C THR A 16 -9.38 -49.91 11.87
N TRP A 17 -9.87 -48.71 11.59
CA TRP A 17 -9.25 -47.47 12.11
C TRP A 17 -9.48 -47.35 13.61
N PHE A 18 -8.51 -46.75 14.32
CA PHE A 18 -8.66 -46.41 15.73
C PHE A 18 -9.82 -45.43 15.93
N GLU A 19 -10.65 -45.70 16.93
CA GLU A 19 -11.78 -44.85 17.30
C GLU A 19 -11.55 -44.29 18.71
N ASN A 20 -11.81 -43.00 18.88
CA ASN A 20 -11.76 -42.31 20.15
C ASN A 20 -13.11 -41.61 20.38
N ASN A 21 -13.76 -41.86 21.52
CA ASN A 21 -15.10 -41.33 21.84
C ASN A 21 -16.15 -41.50 20.71
N GLY A 22 -16.18 -42.68 20.06
CA GLY A 22 -17.18 -42.99 19.03
C GLY A 22 -16.93 -42.37 17.65
N SER A 23 -15.76 -41.76 17.42
CA SER A 23 -15.36 -41.21 16.11
C SER A 23 -13.98 -41.73 15.69
N LYS A 24 -13.76 -41.88 14.38
CA LYS A 24 -12.46 -42.30 13.84
C LYS A 24 -11.41 -41.25 14.17
N TRP A 25 -10.42 -41.64 14.95
CA TRP A 25 -9.37 -40.73 15.39
C TRP A 25 -8.43 -40.38 14.23
N THR A 26 -8.03 -39.12 14.13
CA THR A 26 -7.01 -38.64 13.20
C THR A 26 -6.28 -37.46 13.83
N ASN A 27 -4.95 -37.47 13.77
CA ASN A 27 -4.13 -36.40 14.33
C ASN A 27 -3.79 -35.36 13.26
N PHE A 28 -4.43 -34.20 13.37
CA PHE A 28 -4.19 -33.02 12.53
C PHE A 28 -3.33 -31.95 13.22
N SER A 29 -2.65 -32.27 14.34
CA SER A 29 -1.93 -31.26 15.15
C SER A 29 -0.91 -30.49 14.34
N GLN A 30 -0.22 -31.17 13.42
CA GLN A 30 0.75 -30.54 12.55
C GLN A 30 0.09 -29.61 11.54
N CYS A 31 -1.07 -29.99 10.99
CA CYS A 31 -1.81 -29.20 9.99
C CYS A 31 -2.56 -28.00 10.60
N LYS A 32 -2.98 -28.08 11.88
CA LYS A 32 -3.76 -27.03 12.55
C LYS A 32 -2.91 -25.84 13.01
N ASN A 33 -1.65 -26.08 13.39
CA ASN A 33 -0.75 -25.05 13.89
C ASN A 33 0.53 -25.01 13.06
N PRO A 34 0.48 -24.54 11.79
CA PRO A 34 1.71 -24.24 11.08
C PRO A 34 2.52 -23.22 11.88
N ALA A 35 3.84 -23.46 12.00
CA ALA A 35 4.74 -22.48 12.59
C ALA A 35 4.54 -21.14 11.85
N PRO A 36 4.50 -19.99 12.56
CA PRO A 36 4.30 -18.71 11.91
C PRO A 36 5.37 -18.52 10.83
N PRO A 37 5.02 -17.99 9.64
CA PRO A 37 5.95 -17.84 8.52
C PRO A 37 7.09 -16.86 8.81
N TYR A 38 7.05 -16.15 9.94
CA TYR A 38 8.03 -15.15 10.36
C TYR A 38 8.42 -15.37 11.83
N PRO A 39 9.66 -15.01 12.22
CA PRO A 39 10.08 -15.06 13.62
C PRO A 39 9.16 -14.21 14.50
N SER A 40 8.83 -14.72 15.69
CA SER A 40 7.91 -14.10 16.67
C SER A 40 8.26 -12.66 17.05
N ILE A 41 9.55 -12.31 16.97
CA ILE A 41 10.07 -10.95 17.20
C ILE A 41 9.41 -9.92 16.25
N ILE A 42 9.27 -10.28 14.96
CA ILE A 42 8.67 -9.40 13.94
C ILE A 42 7.17 -9.23 14.23
N GLN A 43 6.49 -10.33 14.56
CA GLN A 43 5.06 -10.31 14.87
C GLN A 43 4.72 -9.42 16.07
N ASN A 44 5.56 -9.43 17.10
CA ASN A 44 5.38 -8.60 18.30
C ASN A 44 5.71 -7.12 18.05
N SER A 45 6.62 -6.82 17.12
CA SER A 45 7.08 -5.44 16.86
C SER A 45 6.24 -4.71 15.81
N LEU A 46 5.62 -5.44 14.89
CA LEU A 46 4.74 -4.90 13.84
C LEU A 46 3.61 -3.96 14.34
N PRO A 47 2.83 -4.29 15.40
CA PRO A 47 1.78 -3.39 15.88
C PRO A 47 2.34 -2.06 16.38
N SER A 48 3.47 -2.08 17.09
CA SER A 48 4.13 -0.87 17.60
C SER A 48 4.62 0.04 16.46
N ILE A 49 5.23 -0.54 15.43
CA ILE A 49 5.69 0.21 14.24
C ILE A 49 4.50 0.84 13.50
N LYS A 50 3.41 0.11 13.33
CA LYS A 50 2.18 0.63 12.71
C LYS A 50 1.61 1.79 13.51
N MET A 51 1.52 1.66 14.83
CA MET A 51 1.00 2.71 15.71
C MET A 51 1.88 3.97 15.66
N MET A 52 3.20 3.81 15.73
CA MET A 52 4.14 4.93 15.63
C MET A 52 4.01 5.64 14.27
N SER A 53 3.88 4.88 13.18
CA SER A 53 3.69 5.44 11.84
C SER A 53 2.37 6.20 11.72
N GLN A 54 1.26 5.68 12.26
CA GLN A 54 -0.04 6.35 12.24
C GLN A 54 -0.01 7.68 13.01
N ILE A 55 0.57 7.70 14.21
CA ILE A 55 0.72 8.92 15.01
C ILE A 55 1.54 9.96 14.24
N GLY A 56 2.66 9.53 13.64
CA GLY A 56 3.51 10.40 12.82
C GLY A 56 2.73 11.05 11.68
N TYR A 57 1.99 10.27 10.89
CA TYR A 57 1.18 10.81 9.79
C TYR A 57 0.09 11.76 10.27
N ALA A 58 -0.56 11.50 11.41
CA ALA A 58 -1.56 12.38 11.97
C ALA A 58 -0.97 13.75 12.37
N VAL A 59 0.17 13.74 13.08
CA VAL A 59 0.87 14.98 13.48
C VAL A 59 1.33 15.77 12.26
N SER A 60 1.92 15.10 11.26
CA SER A 60 2.33 15.73 10.01
C SER A 60 1.15 16.35 9.26
N LEU A 61 -0.01 15.70 9.26
CA LEU A 61 -1.20 16.23 8.58
C LEU A 61 -1.70 17.51 9.24
N VAL A 62 -1.74 17.56 10.58
CA VAL A 62 -2.12 18.77 11.33
C VAL A 62 -1.16 19.93 11.02
N SER A 63 0.15 19.69 11.06
CA SER A 63 1.13 20.74 10.79
C SER A 63 1.09 21.23 9.33
N LEU A 64 0.88 20.34 8.37
CA LEU A 64 0.73 20.68 6.95
C LEU A 64 -0.51 21.52 6.69
N VAL A 65 -1.65 21.20 7.32
CA VAL A 65 -2.87 22.00 7.20
C VAL A 65 -2.63 23.43 7.67
N LEU A 66 -1.97 23.60 8.83
CA LEU A 66 -1.61 24.93 9.34
C LEU A 66 -0.68 25.67 8.38
N ALA A 67 0.35 25.00 7.84
CA ALA A 67 1.26 25.59 6.86
C ALA A 67 0.54 26.04 5.59
N LEU A 68 -0.33 25.20 5.02
CA LEU A 68 -1.13 25.53 3.84
C LEU A 68 -2.06 26.73 4.10
N ILE A 69 -2.73 26.79 5.25
CA ILE A 69 -3.59 27.93 5.63
C ILE A 69 -2.78 29.23 5.67
N ILE A 70 -1.60 29.23 6.27
CA ILE A 70 -0.74 30.42 6.36
C ILE A 70 -0.32 30.90 4.96
N LEU A 71 0.16 29.99 4.11
CA LEU A 71 0.67 30.34 2.77
C LEU A 71 -0.45 30.76 1.80
N ILE A 72 -1.64 30.17 1.94
CA ILE A 72 -2.81 30.56 1.15
C ILE A 72 -3.34 31.92 1.61
N SER A 73 -3.40 32.20 2.92
CA SER A 73 -3.99 33.43 3.45
C SER A 73 -3.14 34.67 3.15
N ILE A 74 -1.82 34.55 3.22
CA ILE A 74 -0.90 35.69 3.02
C ILE A 74 -0.54 35.82 1.55
N LYS A 75 -1.32 36.59 0.78
CA LYS A 75 -1.08 36.84 -0.66
C LYS A 75 0.34 37.35 -0.96
N ARG A 76 0.94 38.12 -0.04
CA ARG A 76 2.33 38.64 -0.15
C ARG A 76 3.40 37.54 -0.15
N LEU A 77 3.11 36.35 0.37
CA LEU A 77 4.05 35.22 0.37
C LEU A 77 3.97 34.39 -0.93
N ARG A 78 3.01 34.64 -1.84
CA ARG A 78 2.83 33.89 -3.08
C ARG A 78 3.87 34.27 -4.15
N CYS A 79 5.11 33.89 -3.89
CA CYS A 79 6.21 33.95 -4.85
C CYS A 79 6.28 32.64 -5.66
N PRO A 80 6.90 32.63 -6.85
CA PRO A 80 7.09 31.43 -7.67
C PRO A 80 7.61 30.21 -6.90
N ARG A 81 8.63 30.43 -6.06
CA ARG A 81 9.18 29.41 -5.15
C ARG A 81 8.17 28.92 -4.11
N ASN A 82 7.39 29.82 -3.52
CA ASN A 82 6.39 29.43 -2.53
C ASN A 82 5.20 28.69 -3.14
N THR A 83 4.87 28.96 -4.41
CA THR A 83 3.89 28.16 -5.17
C THR A 83 4.37 26.71 -5.33
N LEU A 84 5.66 26.50 -5.60
CA LEU A 84 6.23 25.16 -5.70
C LEU A 84 6.21 24.43 -4.35
N HIS A 85 6.58 25.11 -3.26
CA HIS A 85 6.46 24.59 -1.89
C HIS A 85 5.00 24.25 -1.53
N MET A 86 4.02 25.04 -1.97
CA MET A 86 2.60 24.72 -1.76
C MET A 86 2.21 23.40 -2.43
N HIS A 87 2.63 23.16 -3.67
CA HIS A 87 2.35 21.89 -4.34
C HIS A 87 3.04 20.70 -3.67
N LEU A 88 4.28 20.87 -3.19
CA LEU A 88 4.97 19.86 -2.37
C LEU A 88 4.18 19.56 -1.09
N PHE A 89 3.72 20.57 -0.35
CA PHE A 89 2.92 20.38 0.86
C PHE A 89 1.58 19.71 0.58
N VAL A 90 0.93 20.04 -0.55
CA VAL A 90 -0.27 19.32 -1.01
C VAL A 90 0.05 17.85 -1.30
N SER A 91 1.20 17.53 -1.89
CA SER A 91 1.61 16.14 -2.13
C SER A 91 1.80 15.37 -0.81
N PHE A 92 2.41 15.99 0.21
CA PHE A 92 2.55 15.39 1.54
C PHE A 92 1.21 15.21 2.25
N PHE A 93 0.31 16.20 2.12
CA PHE A 93 -1.05 16.11 2.63
C PHE A 93 -1.80 14.93 2.02
N LEU A 94 -1.78 14.80 0.68
CA LEU A 94 -2.41 13.67 -0.02
C LEU A 94 -1.82 12.33 0.41
N ARG A 95 -0.49 12.23 0.54
CA ARG A 95 0.20 11.00 1.00
C ARG A 95 -0.22 10.59 2.41
N ALA A 96 -0.22 11.54 3.35
CA ALA A 96 -0.62 11.30 4.73
C ALA A 96 -2.11 10.93 4.82
N PHE A 97 -2.97 11.71 4.16
CA PHE A 97 -4.41 11.48 4.12
C PHE A 97 -4.76 10.11 3.55
N MET A 98 -4.20 9.74 2.39
CA MET A 98 -4.47 8.44 1.77
C MET A 98 -3.94 7.27 2.60
N THR A 99 -2.83 7.45 3.32
CA THR A 99 -2.28 6.40 4.19
C THR A 99 -3.18 6.15 5.41
N ILE A 100 -3.68 7.23 6.03
CA ILE A 100 -4.66 7.13 7.12
C ILE A 100 -5.97 6.53 6.61
N LEU A 101 -6.48 7.03 5.48
CA LEU A 101 -7.70 6.53 4.86
C LEU A 101 -7.62 5.03 4.56
N LYS A 102 -6.53 4.59 3.92
CA LYS A 102 -6.25 3.16 3.70
C LYS A 102 -6.22 2.40 5.02
N SER A 103 -5.57 2.93 6.05
CA SER A 103 -5.49 2.24 7.34
C SER A 103 -6.84 2.13 8.06
N MET A 104 -7.76 3.07 7.85
CA MET A 104 -9.11 3.05 8.43
C MET A 104 -10.05 2.13 7.65
N LEU A 105 -9.95 2.14 6.32
CA LEU A 105 -10.81 1.36 5.43
C LEU A 105 -10.42 -0.12 5.38
N PHE A 106 -9.13 -0.44 5.54
CA PHE A 106 -8.63 -1.81 5.41
C PHE A 106 -8.58 -2.50 6.78
N VAL A 107 -9.46 -3.49 6.99
CA VAL A 107 -9.42 -4.33 8.19
C VAL A 107 -8.29 -5.34 8.04
N ASN A 108 -7.43 -5.46 9.06
CA ASN A 108 -6.25 -6.34 9.09
C ASN A 108 -5.25 -6.16 7.93
N GLY A 109 -5.32 -5.05 7.18
CA GLY A 109 -4.42 -4.73 6.07
C GLY A 109 -4.65 -5.55 4.79
N ILE A 110 -5.73 -6.33 4.72
CA ILE A 110 -6.02 -7.24 3.61
C ILE A 110 -7.12 -6.74 2.65
N GLY A 111 -8.09 -5.96 3.12
CA GLY A 111 -9.21 -5.47 2.29
C GLY A 111 -10.28 -4.70 3.08
N LEU A 112 -11.31 -4.22 2.38
CA LEU A 112 -12.47 -3.54 3.01
C LEU A 112 -13.33 -4.55 3.79
N PRO A 113 -13.98 -4.14 4.89
CA PRO A 113 -14.87 -5.01 5.67
C PRO A 113 -16.00 -5.60 4.83
N ASN A 114 -16.49 -4.88 3.82
CA ASN A 114 -17.55 -5.37 2.93
C ASN A 114 -17.06 -6.45 1.95
N SER A 115 -15.75 -6.48 1.67
CA SER A 115 -15.11 -7.46 0.77
C SER A 115 -14.55 -8.68 1.49
N ILE A 116 -14.49 -8.64 2.84
CA ILE A 116 -13.92 -9.69 3.67
C ILE A 116 -15.03 -10.41 4.44
N SER A 117 -15.14 -11.72 4.26
CA SER A 117 -15.86 -12.60 5.19
C SER A 117 -14.83 -13.32 6.04
N PHE A 118 -14.89 -13.13 7.37
CA PHE A 118 -14.14 -13.97 8.29
C PHE A 118 -14.72 -15.39 8.19
N PRO A 119 -13.93 -16.39 7.77
CA PRO A 119 -14.41 -17.77 7.81
C PRO A 119 -14.66 -18.12 9.27
N THR A 120 -15.89 -18.55 9.57
CA THR A 120 -16.18 -19.24 10.82
C THR A 120 -15.39 -20.55 10.79
N GLU A 121 -14.88 -20.99 11.94
CA GLU A 121 -13.86 -22.03 12.15
C GLU A 121 -14.05 -23.38 11.38
N GLU A 122 -15.18 -23.58 10.71
CA GLU A 122 -15.53 -24.79 9.95
C GLU A 122 -15.33 -24.67 8.42
N ASP A 123 -15.30 -23.46 7.86
CA ASP A 123 -15.22 -23.27 6.40
C ASP A 123 -13.86 -22.72 5.98
N GLY A 124 -12.99 -23.58 5.46
CA GLY A 124 -11.67 -23.24 4.90
C GLY A 124 -11.71 -22.42 3.60
N VAL A 125 -12.72 -21.56 3.42
CA VAL A 125 -12.92 -20.73 2.23
C VAL A 125 -12.10 -19.44 2.35
N ALA A 126 -11.51 -19.01 1.23
CA ALA A 126 -10.75 -17.77 1.13
C ALA A 126 -11.56 -16.58 1.72
N PRO A 127 -10.92 -15.64 2.45
CA PRO A 127 -11.63 -14.61 3.22
C PRO A 127 -12.33 -13.56 2.36
N PHE A 128 -12.41 -13.72 1.04
CA PHE A 128 -12.92 -12.72 0.12
C PHE A 128 -14.27 -13.12 -0.48
N LYS A 129 -15.23 -12.21 -0.42
CA LYS A 129 -16.54 -12.42 -1.01
C LYS A 129 -16.46 -12.22 -2.52
N THR A 130 -16.53 -13.30 -3.29
CA THR A 130 -16.43 -13.31 -4.76
C THR A 130 -17.58 -12.60 -5.48
N ASN A 131 -18.72 -12.39 -4.79
CA ASN A 131 -19.95 -11.85 -5.38
C ASN A 131 -20.18 -10.34 -5.15
N HIS A 132 -19.24 -9.62 -4.52
CA HIS A 132 -19.36 -8.16 -4.33
C HIS A 132 -18.41 -7.40 -5.26
N PRO A 133 -18.85 -6.26 -5.83
CA PRO A 133 -18.03 -5.50 -6.76
C PRO A 133 -16.87 -4.82 -5.99
N ASN A 134 -15.66 -5.35 -6.14
CA ASN A 134 -14.44 -4.90 -5.41
C ASN A 134 -13.80 -3.62 -5.97
N TRP A 135 -14.54 -2.85 -6.79
CA TRP A 135 -14.03 -1.66 -7.47
C TRP A 135 -13.58 -0.57 -6.48
N GLU A 136 -14.28 -0.43 -5.35
CA GLU A 136 -13.97 0.55 -4.30
C GLU A 136 -12.56 0.32 -3.72
N CYS A 137 -12.23 -0.94 -3.43
CA CYS A 137 -10.93 -1.31 -2.89
C CYS A 137 -9.80 -1.07 -3.90
N LYS A 138 -10.04 -1.41 -5.18
CA LYS A 138 -9.10 -1.17 -6.29
C LYS A 138 -8.82 0.33 -6.48
N LEU A 139 -9.86 1.17 -6.43
CA LEU A 139 -9.71 2.62 -6.52
C LEU A 139 -8.90 3.18 -5.35
N VAL A 140 -9.26 2.83 -4.10
CA VAL A 140 -8.54 3.35 -2.92
C VAL A 140 -7.06 2.96 -2.96
N VAL A 141 -6.74 1.73 -3.36
CA VAL A 141 -5.34 1.29 -3.52
C VAL A 141 -4.63 2.10 -4.61
N SER A 142 -5.28 2.33 -5.75
CA SER A 142 -4.71 3.08 -6.86
C SER A 142 -4.43 4.53 -6.48
N PHE A 143 -5.38 5.19 -5.80
CA PHE A 143 -5.20 6.55 -5.30
C PHE A 143 -4.10 6.64 -4.24
N TRP A 144 -3.99 5.65 -3.37
CA TRP A 144 -2.90 5.59 -2.39
C TRP A 144 -1.54 5.46 -3.06
N GLN A 145 -1.41 4.60 -4.09
CA GLN A 145 -0.18 4.49 -4.88
C GLN A 145 0.15 5.79 -5.61
N TYR A 146 -0.85 6.46 -6.18
CA TYR A 146 -0.68 7.77 -6.80
C TYR A 146 -0.16 8.82 -5.82
N ALA A 147 -0.76 8.92 -4.63
CA ALA A 147 -0.31 9.88 -3.62
C ALA A 147 1.13 9.62 -3.17
N LEU A 148 1.55 8.36 -3.10
CA LEU A 148 2.93 7.98 -2.81
C LEU A 148 3.89 8.43 -3.92
N VAL A 149 3.62 8.04 -5.17
CA VAL A 149 4.48 8.37 -6.32
C VAL A 149 4.54 9.88 -6.54
N ALA A 150 3.39 10.57 -6.50
CA ALA A 150 3.34 12.01 -6.65
C ALA A 150 4.18 12.75 -5.60
N ASN A 151 4.20 12.28 -4.35
CA ASN A 151 5.04 12.89 -3.33
C ASN A 151 6.54 12.80 -3.66
N TYR A 152 7.03 11.65 -4.12
CA TYR A 152 8.43 11.50 -4.53
C TYR A 152 8.77 12.37 -5.74
N PHE A 153 7.91 12.41 -6.75
CA PHE A 153 8.11 13.29 -7.91
C PHE A 153 8.09 14.77 -7.53
N TRP A 154 7.27 15.20 -6.57
CA TRP A 154 7.28 16.59 -6.09
C TRP A 154 8.56 16.96 -5.36
N ILE A 155 9.13 16.05 -4.56
CA ILE A 155 10.46 16.23 -3.95
C ILE A 155 11.54 16.36 -5.03
N LEU A 156 11.49 15.51 -6.06
CA LEU A 156 12.41 15.59 -7.21
C LEU A 156 12.29 16.92 -7.96
N MET A 157 11.06 17.37 -8.26
CA MET A 157 10.81 18.62 -8.99
C MET A 157 11.30 19.85 -8.21
N GLU A 158 11.13 19.85 -6.89
CA GLU A 158 11.68 20.89 -6.02
C GLU A 158 13.22 20.89 -6.02
N GLY A 159 13.84 19.71 -5.90
CA GLY A 159 15.29 19.55 -5.97
C GLY A 159 15.86 20.02 -7.32
N LEU A 160 15.23 19.61 -8.42
CA LEU A 160 15.63 20.01 -9.77
C LEU A 160 15.44 21.51 -10.02
N TYR A 161 14.34 22.09 -9.54
CA TYR A 161 14.10 23.53 -9.61
C TYR A 161 15.19 24.31 -8.88
N LEU A 162 15.56 23.89 -7.66
CA LEU A 162 16.60 24.54 -6.87
C LEU A 162 17.98 24.40 -7.52
N HIS A 163 18.30 23.22 -8.07
CA HIS A 163 19.54 22.98 -8.80
C HIS A 163 19.65 23.89 -10.05
N ASN A 164 18.60 23.93 -10.87
CA ASN A 164 18.58 24.75 -12.08
C ASN A 164 18.61 26.25 -11.76
N LEU A 165 18.03 26.69 -10.64
CA LEU A 165 18.13 28.08 -10.20
C LEU A 165 19.59 28.50 -9.91
N ILE A 166 20.38 27.58 -9.33
CA ILE A 166 21.78 27.85 -8.95
C ILE A 166 22.70 27.77 -10.17
N PHE A 167 22.55 26.74 -11.01
CA PHE A 167 23.48 26.47 -12.11
C PHE A 167 23.04 27.01 -13.48
N LEU A 168 21.73 27.16 -13.69
CA LEU A 168 21.10 27.53 -14.96
C LEU A 168 20.19 28.77 -14.81
N ALA A 169 20.64 29.74 -14.02
CA ALA A 169 19.96 31.00 -13.76
C ALA A 169 19.36 31.76 -14.97
N PRO A 170 19.86 31.65 -16.23
CA PRO A 170 19.24 32.35 -17.37
C PRO A 170 17.85 31.84 -17.79
N PHE A 171 17.41 30.67 -17.31
CA PHE A 171 16.19 30.00 -17.81
C PHE A 171 14.98 30.06 -16.86
N SER A 172 15.08 30.76 -15.73
CA SER A 172 14.04 30.76 -14.68
C SER A 172 12.95 31.81 -14.94
N ASP A 173 12.21 31.66 -16.04
CA ASP A 173 10.98 32.43 -16.30
C ASP A 173 9.73 31.78 -15.69
N SER A 174 8.66 32.56 -15.52
CA SER A 174 7.34 32.10 -15.07
C SER A 174 6.78 30.90 -15.88
N SER A 175 7.17 30.76 -17.15
CA SER A 175 6.79 29.66 -18.02
C SER A 175 7.42 28.33 -17.60
N ALA A 176 8.65 28.35 -17.09
CA ALA A 176 9.36 27.16 -16.64
C ALA A 176 8.70 26.52 -15.40
N ILE A 177 8.14 27.33 -14.49
CA ILE A 177 7.46 26.84 -13.28
C ILE A 177 6.22 26.02 -13.64
N THR A 178 5.46 26.47 -14.63
CA THR A 178 4.27 25.75 -15.11
C THR A 178 4.66 24.37 -15.65
N LEU A 179 5.81 24.25 -16.32
CA LEU A 179 6.33 22.97 -16.79
C LEU A 179 6.67 22.03 -15.61
N TYR A 180 7.34 22.51 -14.56
CA TYR A 180 7.62 21.70 -13.37
C TYR A 180 6.33 21.22 -12.68
N VAL A 181 5.28 22.05 -12.64
CA VAL A 181 3.97 21.67 -12.08
C VAL A 181 3.30 20.58 -12.92
N ILE A 182 3.33 20.71 -14.25
CA ILE A 182 2.78 19.71 -15.17
C ILE A 182 3.53 18.39 -15.04
N LEU A 183 4.87 18.42 -14.97
CA LEU A 183 5.68 17.21 -14.81
C LEU A 183 5.48 16.58 -13.43
N GLY A 184 5.40 17.38 -12.37
CA GLY A 184 5.22 16.93 -10.99
C GLY A 184 3.92 16.15 -10.76
N TRP A 185 2.82 16.54 -11.41
CA TRP A 185 1.54 15.80 -11.33
C TRP A 185 1.35 14.80 -12.47
N GLY A 186 1.84 15.10 -13.67
CA GLY A 186 1.62 14.30 -14.88
C GLY A 186 2.44 13.01 -14.92
N CYS A 187 3.73 13.05 -14.59
CA CYS A 187 4.58 11.86 -14.57
C CYS A 187 4.06 10.76 -13.62
N PRO A 188 3.64 11.08 -12.38
CA PRO A 188 2.98 10.11 -11.50
C PRO A 188 1.73 9.46 -12.09
N ILE A 189 0.90 10.21 -12.84
CA ILE A 189 -0.29 9.65 -13.50
C ILE A 189 0.13 8.60 -14.52
N LEU A 190 1.16 8.87 -15.33
CA LEU A 190 1.65 7.92 -16.33
C LEU A 190 2.17 6.63 -15.68
N VAL A 191 2.98 6.75 -14.63
CA VAL A 191 3.52 5.60 -13.89
C VAL A 191 2.41 4.76 -13.24
N VAL A 192 1.44 5.40 -12.61
CA VAL A 192 0.35 4.67 -11.94
C VAL A 192 -0.61 4.07 -12.96
N SER A 193 -0.91 4.77 -14.05
CA SER A 193 -1.78 4.23 -15.10
C SER A 193 -1.20 2.98 -15.75
N SER A 194 0.11 2.93 -16.03
CA SER A 194 0.77 1.74 -16.57
C SER A 194 0.75 0.58 -15.56
N TRP A 195 0.91 0.87 -14.28
CA TRP A 195 0.75 -0.12 -13.20
C TRP A 195 -0.67 -0.67 -13.14
N VAL A 196 -1.68 0.21 -13.13
CA VAL A 196 -3.12 -0.15 -13.12
C VAL A 196 -3.47 -1.02 -14.33
N LEU A 197 -3.04 -0.64 -15.54
CA LEU A 197 -3.27 -1.42 -16.76
C LEU A 197 -2.62 -2.80 -16.69
N SER A 198 -1.39 -2.86 -16.17
CA SER A 198 -0.69 -4.13 -15.97
C SER A 198 -1.43 -5.02 -14.97
N ARG A 199 -2.01 -4.45 -13.90
CA ARG A 199 -2.83 -5.19 -12.93
C ARG A 199 -4.11 -5.74 -13.55
N ILE A 200 -4.82 -4.93 -14.34
CA ILE A 200 -6.06 -5.37 -15.00
C ILE A 200 -5.80 -6.52 -15.98
N TYR A 201 -4.69 -6.47 -16.72
CA TYR A 201 -4.39 -7.50 -17.73
C TYR A 201 -3.84 -8.80 -17.14
N LEU A 202 -3.05 -8.73 -16.06
CA LEU A 202 -2.38 -9.90 -15.48
C LEU A 202 -3.22 -10.60 -14.41
N ASP A 203 -3.85 -9.86 -13.49
CA ASP A 203 -4.62 -10.42 -12.37
C ASP A 203 -5.66 -9.40 -11.86
N ASP A 204 -6.89 -9.50 -12.36
CA ASP A 204 -8.02 -8.65 -11.91
C ASP A 204 -8.82 -9.26 -10.73
N THR A 205 -8.21 -10.17 -9.97
CA THR A 205 -8.87 -10.85 -8.85
C THR A 205 -8.75 -10.05 -7.54
N PHE A 206 -9.82 -10.08 -6.74
CA PHE A 206 -9.90 -9.48 -5.40
C PHE A 206 -9.55 -7.98 -5.34
N CYS A 207 -9.09 -7.52 -4.17
CA CYS A 207 -8.49 -6.21 -4.01
C CYS A 207 -7.00 -6.28 -4.35
N TRP A 208 -6.44 -5.23 -4.96
CA TRP A 208 -5.02 -5.15 -5.34
C TRP A 208 -4.02 -5.04 -4.16
N THR A 209 -4.41 -5.55 -2.99
CA THR A 209 -3.61 -5.74 -1.78
C THR A 209 -3.10 -7.16 -1.62
N THR A 210 -3.77 -8.15 -2.22
CA THR A 210 -3.43 -9.58 -2.08
C THR A 210 -2.75 -10.09 -3.35
N HIS A 211 -1.78 -10.99 -3.19
CA HIS A 211 -1.01 -11.56 -4.30
C HIS A 211 -1.09 -13.09 -4.17
N ASP A 212 -1.74 -13.74 -5.14
CA ASP A 212 -1.94 -15.21 -5.12
C ASP A 212 -0.73 -15.99 -5.64
N SER A 213 0.18 -15.35 -6.37
CA SER A 213 1.35 -16.00 -6.97
C SER A 213 2.65 -15.59 -6.25
N PRO A 214 3.58 -16.52 -5.98
CA PRO A 214 4.86 -16.23 -5.33
C PRO A 214 5.87 -15.48 -6.22
N ASP A 215 5.70 -15.48 -7.55
CA ASP A 215 6.69 -14.92 -8.52
C ASP A 215 6.26 -13.62 -9.22
N ALA A 216 4.95 -13.30 -9.25
CA ALA A 216 4.45 -12.00 -9.71
C ALA A 216 4.60 -10.79 -8.75
N PRO A 217 4.78 -10.95 -7.41
CA PRO A 217 4.75 -9.80 -6.50
C PRO A 217 5.98 -8.93 -6.71
N PHE A 218 7.12 -9.51 -7.11
CA PHE A 218 8.35 -8.77 -7.35
C PHE A 218 8.27 -7.90 -8.60
N LYS A 219 7.68 -8.38 -9.70
CA LYS A 219 7.61 -7.66 -10.99
C LYS A 219 6.62 -6.49 -10.97
N LEU A 220 5.41 -6.68 -10.43
CA LEU A 220 4.40 -5.62 -10.35
C LEU A 220 4.73 -4.54 -9.31
N PHE A 221 5.40 -4.92 -8.23
CA PHE A 221 5.89 -3.97 -7.23
C PHE A 221 7.10 -3.18 -7.74
N LEU A 222 7.97 -3.80 -8.55
CA LEU A 222 9.09 -3.12 -9.22
C LEU A 222 8.65 -1.93 -10.08
N ILE A 223 7.50 -2.02 -10.75
CA ILE A 223 6.99 -0.96 -11.64
C ILE A 223 6.76 0.35 -10.86
N VAL A 224 6.36 0.25 -9.60
CA VAL A 224 6.17 1.43 -8.73
C VAL A 224 7.47 1.78 -7.99
N GLN A 225 8.27 0.79 -7.61
CA GLN A 225 9.51 1.03 -6.87
C GLN A 225 10.64 1.61 -7.71
N ILE A 226 10.80 1.20 -8.98
CA ILE A 226 11.90 1.69 -9.83
C ILE A 226 11.83 3.21 -10.03
N PRO A 227 10.68 3.81 -10.42
CA PRO A 227 10.59 5.25 -10.57
C PRO A 227 10.83 6.01 -9.25
N ILE A 228 10.39 5.42 -8.13
CA ILE A 228 10.64 5.99 -6.80
C ILE A 228 12.15 5.97 -6.47
N ILE A 229 12.83 4.84 -6.69
CA ILE A 229 14.27 4.72 -6.43
C ILE A 229 15.07 5.68 -7.32
N VAL A 230 14.72 5.75 -8.62
CA VAL A 230 15.37 6.67 -9.57
C VAL A 230 15.13 8.14 -9.19
N SER A 231 14.01 8.47 -8.54
CA SER A 231 13.77 9.84 -8.05
C SER A 231 14.53 10.21 -6.76
N ILE A 232 15.08 9.21 -6.05
CA ILE A 232 15.82 9.40 -4.78
C ILE A 232 17.34 9.46 -5.03
N VAL A 233 17.83 8.77 -6.06
CA VAL A 233 19.24 8.72 -6.47
C VAL A 233 19.57 9.90 -7.39
#